data_AF-A0A409WSL3-F1
#
_entry.id   AF-A0A409WSL3-F1
#
_cell.length_a   1.000
_cell.length_b   1.000
_cell.length_c   1.000
_cell.angle_alpha   90.00
_cell.angle_beta   90.00
_cell.angle_gamma   90.00
#
_symmetry.space_group_name_H-M   'P 1'
#
loop_
_entity.id
_entity.type
_entity.pdbx_description
1 polymer ?
#
loop_
_entity_poly.entity_id
_entity_poly.type
_entity_poly.pdbx_seq_one_letter_code
_entity_poly.pdbx_strand_id
1 'polypeptide(L)'
;MKPDGSPRYTVPFIHDTSTGEAIADSILIAEYLEKKYPDTPKIFPNGTAGLQSAFNDGFLANLGTLLPVTYHEMMPYLNSATVAYVAQTVERIRSKNRTEDWIKLKDGMSKIDGWYSRNEGKGPYLLGEIPSWADIVVAGWLVFVRHALGEDSKDWKDVGSWNGGRWMTLSDMFRKYELAA
;
A
#
# COMPACT_ATOMS: atom_id res chain seq x y z
N MET A 1 9.48 -15.42 8.02
CA MET A 1 10.86 -15.86 8.30
C MET A 1 11.75 -15.65 7.08
N LYS A 2 13.06 -15.60 7.26
CA LYS A 2 14.03 -15.65 6.16
C LYS A 2 14.23 -17.11 5.68
N PRO A 3 14.85 -17.34 4.49
CA PRO A 3 15.11 -18.70 4.00
C PRO A 3 15.95 -19.58 4.94
N ASP A 4 16.78 -18.97 5.78
CA ASP A 4 17.60 -19.63 6.80
C ASP A 4 16.85 -19.92 8.12
N GLY A 5 15.53 -19.66 8.18
CA GLY A 5 14.72 -19.87 9.37
C GLY A 5 14.80 -18.74 10.40
N SER A 6 15.69 -17.75 10.23
CA SER A 6 15.78 -16.63 11.17
C SER A 6 14.57 -15.68 11.07
N PRO A 7 14.26 -14.92 12.15
CA PRO A 7 13.19 -13.93 12.13
C PRO A 7 13.41 -12.88 11.04
N ARG A 8 12.32 -12.46 10.40
CA ARG A 8 12.32 -11.32 9.49
C ARG A 8 11.62 -10.16 10.20
N TYR A 9 12.39 -9.18 10.63
CA TYR A 9 11.87 -7.94 11.18
C TYR A 9 11.49 -6.97 10.07
N THR A 10 10.34 -6.33 10.21
CA THR A 10 9.77 -5.41 9.22
C THR A 10 9.19 -4.19 9.91
N VAL A 11 8.99 -3.15 9.12
CA VAL A 11 8.14 -2.00 9.47
C VAL A 11 6.76 -2.17 8.79
N PRO A 12 5.70 -1.53 9.33
CA PRO A 12 5.67 -0.71 10.53
C PRO A 12 5.67 -1.53 11.84
N PHE A 13 6.11 -0.87 12.91
CA PHE A 13 5.90 -1.27 14.30
C PHE A 13 5.60 -0.02 15.12
N ILE A 14 4.88 -0.16 16.24
CA ILE A 14 4.60 0.92 17.19
C ILE A 14 4.99 0.48 18.60
N HIS A 15 5.29 1.47 19.44
CA HIS A 15 5.36 1.33 20.88
C HIS A 15 4.40 2.36 21.49
N ASP A 16 3.28 1.88 22.03
CA ASP A 16 2.29 2.74 22.68
C ASP A 16 2.75 3.05 24.11
N THR A 17 3.28 4.25 24.30
CA THR A 17 3.78 4.71 25.61
C THR A 17 2.71 4.79 26.71
N SER A 18 1.42 4.82 26.35
CA SER A 18 0.32 4.84 27.34
C SER A 18 0.07 3.46 27.95
N THR A 19 0.49 2.38 27.29
CA THR A 19 0.30 0.99 27.73
C THR A 19 1.60 0.22 27.93
N GLY A 20 2.68 0.67 27.29
CA GLY A 20 3.94 -0.06 27.19
C GLY A 20 3.90 -1.20 26.16
N GLU A 21 2.85 -1.31 25.34
CA GLU A 21 2.74 -2.37 24.34
C GLU A 21 3.57 -2.06 23.10
N ALA A 22 4.30 -3.06 22.61
CA ALA A 22 5.04 -3.02 21.36
C ALA A 22 4.40 -3.98 20.35
N ILE A 23 3.88 -3.43 19.25
CA ILE A 23 3.16 -4.19 18.22
C ILE A 23 3.85 -4.00 16.88
N ALA A 24 4.05 -5.10 16.15
CA ALA A 24 4.51 -5.10 14.76
C ALA A 24 3.46 -5.78 13.87
N ASP A 25 3.55 -5.56 12.56
CA ASP A 25 2.57 -5.94 11.53
C ASP A 25 1.42 -4.92 11.39
N SER A 26 1.22 -4.40 10.17
CA SER A 26 0.29 -3.30 9.92
C SER A 26 -1.16 -3.65 10.24
N ILE A 27 -1.59 -4.90 10.05
CA ILE A 27 -2.97 -5.28 10.41
C ILE A 27 -3.14 -5.39 11.93
N LEU A 28 -2.17 -5.98 12.63
CA LEU A 28 -2.21 -6.12 14.09
C LEU A 28 -2.14 -4.76 14.78
N ILE A 29 -1.34 -3.83 14.24
CA ILE A 29 -1.30 -2.43 14.69
C ILE A 29 -2.67 -1.78 14.49
N ALA A 30 -3.29 -1.94 13.33
CA ALA A 30 -4.59 -1.35 13.03
C ALA A 30 -5.70 -1.90 13.96
N GLU A 31 -5.73 -3.22 14.20
CA GLU A 31 -6.67 -3.86 15.12
C GLU A 31 -6.45 -3.39 16.57
N TYR A 32 -5.18 -3.27 16.99
CA TYR A 32 -4.82 -2.72 18.28
C TYR A 32 -5.36 -1.30 18.46
N LEU A 33 -5.08 -0.42 17.49
CA LEU A 33 -5.49 0.99 17.56
C LEU A 33 -7.02 1.14 17.60
N GLU A 34 -7.76 0.40 16.77
CA GLU A 34 -9.23 0.48 16.76
C GLU A 34 -9.85 -0.02 18.07
N LYS A 35 -9.25 -1.04 18.70
CA LYS A 35 -9.68 -1.57 20.00
C LYS A 35 -9.32 -0.63 21.14
N LYS A 36 -8.12 -0.07 21.13
CA LYS A 36 -7.56 0.75 22.20
C LYS A 36 -8.17 2.15 22.23
N TYR A 37 -8.47 2.71 21.07
CA TYR A 37 -9.01 4.06 20.90
C TYR A 37 -10.39 4.01 20.24
N PRO A 38 -11.43 3.56 20.98
CA PRO A 38 -12.73 3.27 20.38
C PRO A 38 -13.47 4.49 19.83
N ASP A 39 -13.12 5.69 20.29
CA ASP A 39 -13.72 6.97 19.89
C ASP A 39 -13.19 7.51 18.55
N THR A 40 -12.27 6.80 17.89
CA THR A 40 -11.79 7.14 16.55
C THR A 40 -12.64 6.48 15.45
N PRO A 41 -12.58 6.98 14.20
CA PRO A 41 -13.25 6.33 13.08
C PRO A 41 -12.89 4.85 12.96
N LYS A 42 -13.89 4.02 12.63
CA LYS A 42 -13.71 2.58 12.43
C LYS A 42 -13.20 2.28 11.04
N ILE A 43 -12.23 1.38 10.95
CA ILE A 43 -11.58 0.88 9.75
C ILE A 43 -11.86 -0.63 9.53
N PHE A 44 -12.36 -1.35 10.55
CA PHE A 44 -12.88 -2.73 10.43
C PHE A 44 -14.37 -2.84 10.78
N PRO A 45 -15.27 -2.14 10.05
CA PRO A 45 -16.70 -2.18 10.33
C PRO A 45 -17.26 -3.60 10.14
N ASN A 46 -18.30 -3.94 10.91
CA ASN A 46 -19.13 -5.14 10.70
C ASN A 46 -18.36 -6.49 10.68
N GLY A 47 -17.26 -6.60 11.43
CA GLY A 47 -16.49 -7.86 11.51
C GLY A 47 -15.73 -8.19 10.23
N THR A 48 -15.36 -7.17 9.44
CA THR A 48 -14.72 -7.36 8.12
C THR A 48 -13.21 -7.59 8.18
N ALA A 49 -12.57 -7.61 9.35
CA ALA A 49 -11.11 -7.77 9.49
C ALA A 49 -10.55 -8.96 8.69
N GLY A 50 -11.18 -10.15 8.81
CA GLY A 50 -10.77 -11.33 8.04
C GLY A 50 -10.89 -11.17 6.52
N LEU A 51 -11.94 -10.50 6.04
CA LEU A 51 -12.13 -10.22 4.61
C LEU A 51 -11.11 -9.19 4.10
N GLN A 52 -10.85 -8.15 4.88
CA GLN A 52 -9.88 -7.13 4.52
C GLN A 52 -8.45 -7.68 4.53
N SER A 53 -8.12 -8.61 5.45
CA SER A 53 -6.86 -9.35 5.44
C SER A 53 -6.70 -10.17 4.16
N ALA A 54 -7.74 -10.93 3.76
CA ALA A 54 -7.71 -11.69 2.52
C ALA A 54 -7.61 -10.80 1.28
N PHE A 55 -8.27 -9.64 1.29
CA PHE A 55 -8.10 -8.63 0.25
C PHE A 55 -6.67 -8.13 0.18
N ASN A 56 -6.01 -7.83 1.30
CA ASN A 56 -4.62 -7.38 1.32
C ASN A 56 -3.68 -8.42 0.67
N ASP A 57 -3.86 -9.71 0.97
CA ASP A 57 -3.09 -10.77 0.32
C ASP A 57 -3.33 -10.81 -1.19
N GLY A 58 -4.60 -10.73 -1.61
CA GLY A 58 -4.97 -10.66 -3.03
C GLY A 58 -4.40 -9.42 -3.72
N PHE A 59 -4.47 -8.27 -3.07
CA PHE A 59 -3.95 -7.00 -3.55
C PHE A 59 -2.43 -7.10 -3.79
N LEU A 60 -1.66 -7.56 -2.80
CA LEU A 60 -0.22 -7.74 -2.92
C LEU A 60 0.15 -8.76 -4.00
N ALA A 61 -0.62 -9.83 -4.16
CA ALA A 61 -0.41 -10.81 -5.23
C ALA A 61 -0.56 -10.22 -6.65
N ASN A 62 -1.33 -9.15 -6.80
CA ASN A 62 -1.52 -8.45 -8.08
C ASN A 62 -0.50 -7.33 -8.33
N LEU A 63 0.37 -7.03 -7.37
CA LEU A 63 1.39 -5.99 -7.48
C LEU A 63 2.80 -6.53 -7.68
N GLY A 64 2.96 -7.77 -8.14
CA GLY A 64 4.25 -8.44 -8.25
C GLY A 64 5.33 -7.69 -9.04
N THR A 65 4.93 -6.85 -10.02
CA THR A 65 5.86 -6.03 -10.79
C THR A 65 6.08 -4.62 -10.23
N LEU A 66 5.31 -4.19 -9.22
CA LEU A 66 5.36 -2.82 -8.70
C LEU A 66 6.76 -2.44 -8.16
N LEU A 67 7.32 -3.25 -7.26
CA LEU A 67 8.65 -3.00 -6.71
C LEU A 67 9.74 -3.07 -7.80
N PRO A 68 9.76 -4.08 -8.70
CA PRO A 68 10.65 -4.09 -9.86
C PRO A 68 10.67 -2.81 -10.71
N VAL A 69 9.51 -2.15 -10.91
CA VAL A 69 9.44 -0.91 -11.73
C VAL A 69 9.66 0.39 -10.94
N THR A 70 9.46 0.40 -9.62
CA THR A 70 9.51 1.64 -8.80
C THR A 70 10.70 1.71 -7.84
N TYR A 71 11.25 0.58 -7.38
CA TYR A 71 12.17 0.58 -6.25
C TYR A 71 13.52 1.24 -6.56
N HIS A 72 13.96 1.20 -7.82
CA HIS A 72 15.16 1.93 -8.25
C HIS A 72 14.94 3.46 -8.23
N GLU A 73 13.76 3.91 -8.66
CA GLU A 73 13.42 5.33 -8.75
C GLU A 73 13.38 5.98 -7.37
N MET A 74 13.12 5.20 -6.31
CA MET A 74 13.08 5.75 -4.95
C MET A 74 14.47 5.99 -4.34
N MET A 75 15.54 5.42 -4.91
CA MET A 75 16.89 5.44 -4.32
C MET A 75 17.40 6.85 -3.97
N PRO A 76 17.18 7.90 -4.78
CA PRO A 76 17.60 9.26 -4.45
C PRO A 76 16.92 9.87 -3.22
N TYR A 77 15.79 9.34 -2.78
CA TYR A 77 15.06 9.82 -1.59
C TYR A 77 15.48 9.13 -0.29
N LEU A 78 16.39 8.14 -0.37
CA LEU A 78 16.84 7.36 0.77
C LEU A 78 18.18 7.91 1.30
N ASN A 79 18.39 7.80 2.62
CA ASN A 79 19.70 8.11 3.19
C ASN A 79 20.76 7.05 2.75
N SER A 80 22.04 7.40 2.87
CA SER A 80 23.15 6.57 2.41
C SER A 80 23.20 5.18 3.06
N ALA A 81 22.83 5.07 4.34
CA ALA A 81 22.79 3.78 5.05
C ALA A 81 21.71 2.86 4.48
N THR A 82 20.50 3.39 4.24
CA THR A 82 19.41 2.64 3.60
C THR A 82 19.78 2.26 2.18
N VAL A 83 20.36 3.18 1.39
CA VAL A 83 20.85 2.90 0.03
C VAL A 83 21.83 1.72 0.05
N ALA A 84 22.83 1.74 0.92
CA ALA A 84 23.80 0.65 1.04
C ALA A 84 23.13 -0.68 1.41
N TYR A 85 22.13 -0.65 2.28
CA TYR A 85 21.38 -1.84 2.70
C TYR A 85 20.51 -2.43 1.58
N VAL A 86 19.81 -1.60 0.80
CA VAL A 86 18.83 -2.07 -0.20
C VAL A 86 19.41 -2.26 -1.60
N ALA A 87 20.56 -1.67 -1.92
CA ALA A 87 21.12 -1.63 -3.28
C ALA A 87 21.17 -3.01 -3.97
N GLN A 88 21.66 -4.04 -3.27
CA GLN A 88 21.73 -5.39 -3.84
C GLN A 88 20.34 -5.98 -4.14
N THR A 89 19.36 -5.69 -3.29
CA THR A 89 17.98 -6.17 -3.48
C THR A 89 17.32 -5.42 -4.63
N VAL A 90 17.48 -4.10 -4.69
CA VAL A 90 16.98 -3.26 -5.77
C VAL A 90 17.51 -3.75 -7.11
N GLU A 91 18.83 -3.97 -7.23
CA GLU A 91 19.43 -4.45 -8.48
C GLU A 91 18.94 -5.85 -8.85
N ARG A 92 18.81 -6.75 -7.87
CA ARG A 92 18.33 -8.12 -8.09
C ARG A 92 16.90 -8.17 -8.63
N ILE A 93 16.00 -7.33 -8.10
CA ILE A 93 14.57 -7.37 -8.47
C ILE A 93 14.23 -6.40 -9.61
N ARG A 94 15.15 -5.52 -9.99
CA ARG A 94 14.93 -4.48 -10.99
C ARG A 94 14.31 -5.08 -12.25
N SER A 95 13.29 -4.39 -12.76
CA SER A 95 12.65 -4.78 -14.02
C SER A 95 13.69 -4.83 -15.14
N LYS A 96 13.75 -5.97 -15.84
CA LYS A 96 14.60 -6.18 -17.02
C LYS A 96 13.92 -5.72 -18.31
N ASN A 97 12.59 -5.64 -18.29
CA ASN A 97 11.76 -5.15 -19.39
C ASN A 97 10.66 -4.27 -18.81
N ARG A 98 11.00 -2.99 -18.59
CA ARG A 98 10.11 -2.06 -17.91
C ARG A 98 8.77 -1.90 -18.61
N THR A 99 8.75 -1.89 -19.95
CA THR A 99 7.51 -1.76 -20.73
C THR A 99 6.55 -2.91 -20.47
N GLU A 100 7.05 -4.15 -20.48
CA GLU A 100 6.23 -5.34 -20.22
C GLU A 100 5.75 -5.40 -18.75
N ASP A 101 6.64 -5.10 -17.80
CA ASP A 101 6.30 -5.10 -16.37
C ASP A 101 5.32 -3.99 -16.00
N TRP A 102 5.37 -2.86 -16.72
CA TRP A 102 4.39 -1.78 -16.60
C TRP A 102 3.00 -2.18 -17.08
N ILE A 103 2.91 -2.91 -18.20
CA ILE A 103 1.64 -3.48 -18.68
C ILE A 103 1.07 -4.46 -17.64
N LYS A 104 1.91 -5.36 -17.12
CA LYS A 104 1.50 -6.32 -16.07
C LYS A 104 1.04 -5.61 -14.80
N LEU A 105 1.70 -4.50 -14.42
CA LEU A 105 1.28 -3.69 -13.28
C LEU A 105 -0.10 -3.10 -13.51
N LYS A 106 -0.36 -2.53 -14.69
CA LYS A 106 -1.67 -2.00 -15.07
C LYS A 106 -2.76 -3.07 -15.07
N ASP A 107 -2.45 -4.28 -15.55
CA ASP A 107 -3.37 -5.42 -15.53
C ASP A 107 -3.67 -5.87 -14.09
N GLY A 108 -2.64 -5.89 -13.23
CA GLY A 108 -2.78 -6.16 -11.79
C GLY A 108 -3.69 -5.16 -11.09
N MET A 109 -3.46 -3.86 -11.33
CA MET A 109 -4.33 -2.79 -10.85
C MET A 109 -5.76 -2.95 -11.39
N SER A 110 -5.93 -3.32 -12.66
CA SER A 110 -7.26 -3.54 -13.24
C SER A 110 -8.01 -4.70 -12.61
N LYS A 111 -7.32 -5.76 -12.15
CA LYS A 111 -7.95 -6.83 -11.36
C LYS A 111 -8.42 -6.33 -10.00
N ILE A 112 -7.64 -5.46 -9.35
CA ILE A 112 -8.01 -4.84 -8.07
C ILE A 112 -9.24 -3.94 -8.25
N ASP A 113 -9.29 -3.12 -9.30
CA ASP A 113 -10.47 -2.32 -9.67
C ASP A 113 -11.71 -3.18 -9.92
N GLY A 114 -11.52 -4.38 -10.47
CA GLY A 114 -12.57 -5.38 -10.62
C GLY A 114 -13.23 -5.81 -9.30
N TRP A 115 -12.51 -5.75 -8.17
CA TRP A 115 -13.08 -5.99 -6.84
C TRP A 115 -13.89 -4.80 -6.33
N TYR A 116 -13.37 -3.58 -6.47
CA TYR A 116 -14.11 -2.35 -6.14
C TYR A 116 -15.42 -2.24 -6.94
N SER A 117 -15.39 -2.64 -8.22
CA SER A 117 -16.54 -2.59 -9.11
C SER A 117 -17.67 -3.56 -8.73
N ARG A 118 -17.41 -4.53 -7.83
CA ARG A 118 -18.46 -5.43 -7.30
C ARG A 118 -19.49 -4.70 -6.44
N ASN A 119 -19.20 -3.47 -6.02
CA ASN A 119 -20.12 -2.63 -5.28
C ASN A 119 -21.19 -1.96 -6.18
N GLU A 120 -21.25 -2.26 -7.48
CA GLU A 120 -22.24 -1.70 -8.42
C GLU A 120 -22.25 -0.17 -8.44
N GLY A 121 -21.09 0.46 -8.21
CA GLY A 121 -20.95 1.92 -8.16
C GLY A 121 -21.41 2.56 -6.84
N LYS A 122 -21.75 1.78 -5.82
CA LYS A 122 -22.10 2.29 -4.49
C LYS A 122 -20.85 2.77 -3.76
N GLY A 123 -20.39 3.96 -4.09
CA GLY A 123 -19.28 4.62 -3.40
C GLY A 123 -17.87 4.23 -3.88
N PRO A 124 -16.86 4.98 -3.44
CA PRO A 124 -15.49 4.88 -3.95
C PRO A 124 -14.64 3.78 -3.28
N TYR A 125 -15.08 3.25 -2.14
CA TYR A 125 -14.31 2.37 -1.27
C TYR A 125 -14.60 0.88 -1.52
N LEU A 126 -13.75 0.01 -0.96
CA LEU A 126 -13.91 -1.44 -1.09
C LEU A 126 -15.19 -1.94 -0.41
N LEU A 127 -15.61 -1.30 0.69
CA LEU A 127 -16.88 -1.56 1.36
C LEU A 127 -17.99 -0.59 0.91
N GLY A 128 -17.84 -0.05 -0.30
CA GLY A 128 -18.79 0.84 -0.94
C GLY A 128 -18.66 2.29 -0.50
N GLU A 129 -19.62 2.78 0.29
CA GLU A 129 -19.59 4.16 0.82
C GLU A 129 -18.74 4.28 2.10
N ILE A 130 -18.34 3.16 2.69
CA ILE A 130 -17.64 3.12 3.97
C ILE A 130 -16.14 2.92 3.73
N PRO A 131 -15.27 3.84 4.18
CA PRO A 131 -13.82 3.64 4.13
C PRO A 131 -13.40 2.50 5.06
N SER A 132 -12.38 1.75 4.67
CA SER A 132 -11.90 0.60 5.41
C SER A 132 -10.37 0.57 5.50
N TRP A 133 -9.82 -0.29 6.35
CA TRP A 133 -8.37 -0.54 6.42
C TRP A 133 -7.80 -0.99 5.06
N ALA A 134 -8.55 -1.78 4.29
CA ALA A 134 -8.17 -2.17 2.93
C ALA A 134 -7.97 -0.96 2.01
N ASP A 135 -8.83 0.06 2.10
CA ASP A 135 -8.66 1.31 1.34
C ASP A 135 -7.44 2.10 1.82
N ILE A 136 -7.15 2.08 3.12
CA ILE A 136 -5.93 2.68 3.69
C ILE A 136 -4.68 1.96 3.17
N VAL A 137 -4.70 0.63 3.03
CA VAL A 137 -3.61 -0.14 2.43
C VAL A 137 -3.37 0.31 0.99
N VAL A 138 -4.43 0.37 0.17
CA VAL A 138 -4.34 0.81 -1.23
C VAL A 138 -3.79 2.25 -1.29
N ALA A 139 -4.34 3.15 -0.47
CA ALA A 139 -3.88 4.54 -0.40
C ALA A 139 -2.39 4.63 0.00
N GLY A 140 -1.95 3.88 1.01
CA GLY A 140 -0.54 3.85 1.43
C GLY A 140 0.41 3.42 0.31
N TRP A 141 0.01 2.44 -0.50
CA TRP A 141 0.78 2.06 -1.69
C TRP A 141 0.75 3.12 -2.78
N LEU A 142 -0.38 3.80 -3.00
CA LEU A 142 -0.46 4.92 -3.95
C LEU A 142 0.44 6.09 -3.52
N VAL A 143 0.51 6.39 -2.22
CA VAL A 143 1.47 7.36 -1.66
C VAL A 143 2.89 6.92 -1.98
N PHE A 144 3.25 5.67 -1.68
CA PHE A 144 4.57 5.12 -2.03
C PHE A 144 4.89 5.30 -3.52
N VAL A 145 3.98 4.93 -4.42
CA VAL A 145 4.17 5.02 -5.87
C VAL A 145 4.35 6.46 -6.32
N ARG A 146 3.52 7.38 -5.82
CA ARG A 146 3.61 8.81 -6.14
C ARG A 146 4.95 9.40 -5.71
N HIS A 147 5.43 9.06 -4.51
CA HIS A 147 6.74 9.52 -4.03
C HIS A 147 7.90 8.86 -4.79
N ALA A 148 7.83 7.55 -5.07
CA ALA A 148 8.89 6.84 -5.78
C ALA A 148 9.06 7.32 -7.22
N LEU A 149 7.96 7.58 -7.93
CA LEU A 149 7.98 8.06 -9.32
C LEU A 149 8.14 9.58 -9.44
N GLY A 150 7.80 10.32 -8.39
CA GLY A 150 7.67 11.77 -8.40
C GLY A 150 6.27 12.22 -8.84
N GLU A 151 5.69 13.16 -8.09
CA GLU A 151 4.30 13.60 -8.27
C GLU A 151 4.04 14.27 -9.64
N ASP A 152 5.00 15.02 -10.18
CA ASP A 152 4.84 15.66 -11.48
C ASP A 152 5.18 14.75 -12.66
N SER A 153 5.65 13.52 -12.40
CA SER A 153 6.12 12.59 -13.42
C SER A 153 5.01 12.14 -14.37
N LYS A 154 5.42 11.79 -15.60
CA LYS A 154 4.52 11.17 -16.57
C LYS A 154 3.97 9.84 -16.05
N ASP A 155 4.79 9.09 -15.32
CA ASP A 155 4.43 7.76 -14.85
C ASP A 155 3.39 7.80 -13.73
N TRP A 156 3.49 8.72 -12.77
CA TRP A 156 2.43 8.92 -11.77
C TRP A 156 1.11 9.37 -12.43
N LYS A 157 1.19 10.30 -13.39
CA LYS A 157 0.01 10.75 -14.15
C LYS A 157 -0.63 9.61 -14.95
N ASP A 158 0.17 8.70 -15.51
CA ASP A 158 -0.32 7.50 -16.19
C ASP A 158 -1.03 6.56 -15.20
N VAL A 159 -0.40 6.19 -14.08
CA VAL A 159 -1.02 5.38 -13.01
C VAL A 159 -2.35 5.98 -12.57
N GLY A 160 -2.37 7.29 -12.31
CA GLY A 160 -3.56 8.03 -11.91
C GLY A 160 -4.69 7.99 -12.95
N SER A 161 -4.38 7.83 -14.24
CA SER A 161 -5.37 7.78 -15.32
C SER A 161 -6.01 6.41 -15.50
N TRP A 162 -5.44 5.34 -14.93
CA TRP A 162 -5.97 3.99 -15.12
C TRP A 162 -7.34 3.82 -14.46
N ASN A 163 -8.11 2.86 -14.96
CA ASN A 163 -9.41 2.46 -14.40
C ASN A 163 -10.36 3.65 -14.20
N GLY A 164 -10.43 4.52 -15.21
CA GLY A 164 -11.31 5.70 -15.18
C GLY A 164 -10.89 6.77 -14.17
N GLY A 165 -9.63 6.78 -13.74
CA GLY A 165 -9.13 7.74 -12.75
C GLY A 165 -9.21 7.27 -11.30
N ARG A 166 -9.67 6.03 -11.04
CA ARG A 166 -9.90 5.53 -9.67
C ARG A 166 -8.72 5.76 -8.75
N TRP A 167 -7.50 5.47 -9.21
CA TRP A 167 -6.31 5.51 -8.36
C TRP A 167 -5.93 6.93 -8.00
N MET A 168 -6.09 7.90 -8.91
CA MET A 168 -5.95 9.31 -8.57
C MET A 168 -7.02 9.74 -7.56
N THR A 169 -8.28 9.36 -7.79
CA THR A 169 -9.39 9.69 -6.87
C THR A 169 -9.15 9.14 -5.46
N LEU A 170 -8.78 7.86 -5.31
CA LEU A 170 -8.48 7.27 -4.01
C LEU A 170 -7.26 7.95 -3.37
N SER A 171 -6.20 8.19 -4.12
CA SER A 171 -5.03 8.94 -3.65
C SER A 171 -5.43 10.30 -3.07
N ASP A 172 -6.21 11.09 -3.80
CA ASP A 172 -6.61 12.44 -3.40
C ASP A 172 -7.54 12.44 -2.17
N MET A 173 -8.45 11.47 -2.07
CA MET A 173 -9.35 11.34 -0.92
C MET A 173 -8.60 11.11 0.41
N PHE A 174 -7.49 10.39 0.37
CA PHE A 174 -6.67 10.09 1.55
C PHE A 174 -5.58 11.13 1.81
N ARG A 175 -5.36 12.07 0.88
CA ARG A 175 -4.29 13.08 0.96
C ARG A 175 -4.33 13.94 2.22
N LYS A 176 -5.53 14.22 2.75
CA LYS A 176 -5.71 14.94 4.02
C LYS A 176 -5.11 14.24 5.26
N TYR A 177 -4.79 12.95 5.15
CA TYR A 177 -4.14 12.17 6.21
C TYR A 177 -2.63 12.02 6.02
N GLU A 178 -2.07 12.55 4.92
CA GLU A 178 -0.63 12.57 4.64
C GLU A 178 0.04 13.71 5.40
N LEU A 179 -0.03 13.64 6.72
CA LEU A 179 0.61 14.62 7.58
C LEU A 179 2.10 14.28 7.66
N ALA A 180 2.95 15.16 7.14
CA ALA A 180 4.38 15.08 7.38
C ALA A 180 4.63 15.30 8.87
N ALA A 181 5.35 14.37 9.50
CA ALA A 181 5.93 14.56 10.83
C ALA A 181 7.22 15.39 10.74
#